data_AF-A0A1G1YX76-F1
#
_entry.id   AF-A0A1G1YX76-F1
#
_cell.length_a   1.000
_cell.length_b   1.000
_cell.length_c   1.000
_cell.angle_alpha   90.00
_cell.angle_beta   90.00
_cell.angle_gamma   90.00
#
_symmetry.space_group_name_H-M   'P 1'
#
loop_
_entity.id
_entity.type
_entity.pdbx_description
1 polymer ?
#
loop_
_entity_poly.entity_id
_entity_poly.type
_entity_poly.pdbx_seq_one_letter_code
_entity_poly.pdbx_strand_id
1 'polypeptide(L)'
;MKYLILTLAYLSVLYPLWVWYQGASLVPDRTIIFEIFPALGLLAFVIMWLHIVGGALRGWLGQYIDFDKFVASSSALVLVLLILHPALLLLGIGKPSQWGLVFRFNDARLIWIAIVAWLIFIAYDLAKRHKAREFFIKHWGIIKLVSTLGFFLILAHSLGLGRDLQEGPLRVIWMIYGITAALAAIYTYGVKRILRKE
;
A
#
# COMPACT_ATOMS: atom_id res chain seq x y z
N MET A 1 26.77 3.55 1.13
CA MET A 1 25.41 4.01 1.50
C MET A 1 24.32 3.51 0.56
N LYS A 2 24.45 3.66 -0.77
CA LYS A 2 23.47 3.14 -1.76
C LYS A 2 23.05 1.68 -1.53
N TYR A 3 24.01 0.76 -1.38
CA TYR A 3 23.72 -0.66 -1.18
C TYR A 3 22.95 -0.91 0.12
N LEU A 4 23.31 -0.23 1.21
CA LEU A 4 22.58 -0.33 2.48
C LEU A 4 21.11 0.11 2.32
N ILE A 5 20.85 1.22 1.62
CA ILE A 5 19.48 1.69 1.35
C ILE A 5 18.68 0.64 0.57
N LEU A 6 19.28 0.06 -0.47
CA LEU A 6 18.64 -0.99 -1.26
C LEU A 6 18.38 -2.24 -0.43
N THR A 7 19.36 -2.69 0.37
CA THR A 7 19.20 -3.82 1.28
C THR A 7 18.07 -3.60 2.26
N LEU A 8 17.99 -2.42 2.91
CA LEU A 8 16.90 -2.10 3.83
C LEU A 8 15.54 -2.05 3.12
N ALA A 9 15.48 -1.50 1.91
CA ALA A 9 14.26 -1.52 1.11
C ALA A 9 13.82 -2.95 0.76
N TYR A 10 14.74 -3.80 0.29
CA TYR A 10 14.44 -5.21 0.03
C TYR A 10 14.02 -5.94 1.29
N LEU A 11 14.71 -5.76 2.42
CA LEU A 11 14.34 -6.39 3.69
C LEU A 11 12.95 -5.95 4.16
N SER A 12 12.59 -4.68 4.00
CA SER A 12 11.25 -4.19 4.36
C SER A 12 10.14 -4.90 3.58
N VAL A 13 10.40 -5.32 2.34
CA VAL A 13 9.45 -6.06 1.50
C VAL A 13 9.51 -7.57 1.75
N LEU A 14 10.71 -8.14 1.78
CA LEU A 14 10.90 -9.58 1.85
C LEU A 14 10.60 -10.14 3.23
N TYR A 15 10.87 -9.40 4.30
CA TYR A 15 10.66 -9.92 5.65
C TYR A 15 9.17 -10.16 5.98
N PRO A 16 8.22 -9.23 5.72
CA PRO A 16 6.81 -9.53 5.91
C PRO A 16 6.30 -10.68 5.05
N LEU A 17 6.75 -10.77 3.80
CA LEU A 17 6.38 -11.88 2.91
C LEU A 17 6.93 -13.21 3.43
N TRP A 18 8.15 -13.22 3.96
CA TRP A 18 8.74 -14.39 4.60
C TRP A 18 7.94 -14.82 5.83
N VAL A 19 7.56 -13.89 6.71
CA VAL A 19 6.76 -14.21 7.90
C VAL A 19 5.39 -14.76 7.51
N TRP A 20 4.72 -14.16 6.51
CA TRP A 20 3.47 -14.70 5.96
C TRP A 20 3.67 -16.11 5.40
N TYR A 21 4.71 -16.33 4.60
CA TYR A 21 5.00 -17.61 3.96
C TYR A 21 5.18 -18.74 4.98
N GLN A 22 5.79 -18.46 6.14
CA GLN A 22 5.96 -19.43 7.23
C GLN A 22 4.62 -19.90 7.84
N GLY A 23 3.57 -19.08 7.75
CA GLY A 23 2.22 -19.43 8.21
C GLY A 23 1.29 -19.95 7.10
N ALA A 24 1.67 -19.79 5.84
CA ALA A 24 0.83 -20.14 4.69
C ALA A 24 0.84 -21.64 4.41
N SER A 25 -0.33 -22.21 4.10
CA SER A 25 -0.46 -23.62 3.73
C SER A 25 -0.63 -23.76 2.22
N LEU A 26 0.48 -23.61 1.47
CA LEU A 26 0.47 -23.61 0.01
C LEU A 26 0.26 -25.01 -0.58
N VAL A 27 -0.96 -25.51 -0.50
CA VAL A 27 -1.40 -26.75 -1.15
C VAL A 27 -1.87 -26.42 -2.58
N PRO A 28 -1.40 -27.14 -3.62
CA PRO A 28 -1.83 -26.92 -5.01
C PRO A 28 -3.29 -27.36 -5.28
N ASP A 29 -4.26 -26.65 -4.69
CA ASP A 29 -5.69 -26.85 -4.89
C ASP A 29 -6.44 -25.52 -5.08
N ARG A 30 -7.77 -25.52 -5.02
CA ARG A 30 -8.57 -24.27 -5.15
C ARG A 30 -8.38 -23.31 -3.98
N THR A 31 -7.91 -23.79 -2.84
CA THR A 31 -7.68 -22.97 -1.64
C THR A 31 -6.40 -22.14 -1.76
N ILE A 32 -5.48 -22.49 -2.66
CA ILE A 32 -4.25 -21.72 -2.90
C ILE A 32 -4.51 -20.24 -3.22
N ILE A 33 -5.67 -19.93 -3.84
CA ILE A 33 -6.07 -18.55 -4.14
C ILE A 33 -6.29 -17.77 -2.83
N PHE A 34 -6.90 -18.40 -1.82
CA PHE A 34 -7.10 -17.84 -0.49
C PHE A 34 -5.80 -17.77 0.32
N GLU A 35 -4.82 -18.59 0.00
CA GLU A 35 -3.51 -18.50 0.63
C GLU A 35 -2.69 -17.37 0.02
N ILE A 36 -2.72 -17.16 -1.30
CA ILE A 36 -1.90 -16.16 -2.01
C ILE A 36 -2.48 -14.75 -1.94
N PHE A 37 -3.81 -14.57 -1.85
CA PHE A 37 -4.42 -13.22 -1.84
C PHE A 37 -3.83 -12.25 -0.78
N PRO A 38 -3.49 -12.66 0.47
CA PRO A 38 -2.91 -11.77 1.46
C PRO A 38 -1.54 -11.28 1.03
N ALA A 39 -0.71 -12.14 0.43
CA ALA A 39 0.64 -11.79 -0.02
C ALA A 39 0.66 -10.60 -0.99
N LEU A 40 -0.33 -10.51 -1.89
CA LEU A 40 -0.49 -9.38 -2.81
C LEU A 40 -0.81 -8.09 -2.06
N GLY A 41 -1.68 -8.18 -1.05
CA GLY A 41 -2.02 -7.05 -0.17
C GLY A 41 -0.81 -6.56 0.63
N LEU A 42 -0.03 -7.50 1.20
CA LEU A 42 1.21 -7.19 1.92
C LEU A 42 2.21 -6.47 0.99
N LEU A 43 2.45 -7.01 -0.20
CA LEU A 43 3.40 -6.44 -1.16
C LEU A 43 2.97 -5.04 -1.62
N ALA A 44 1.69 -4.86 -1.98
CA ALA A 44 1.17 -3.54 -2.34
C ALA A 44 1.35 -2.54 -1.20
N PHE A 45 0.97 -2.94 0.02
CA PHE A 45 1.07 -2.10 1.21
C PHE A 45 2.51 -1.63 1.48
N VAL A 46 3.48 -2.53 1.48
CA VAL A 46 4.87 -2.18 1.78
C VAL A 46 5.48 -1.27 0.71
N ILE A 47 5.18 -1.51 -0.57
CA ILE A 47 5.67 -0.63 -1.64
C ILE A 47 5.09 0.77 -1.51
N MET A 48 3.80 0.89 -1.20
CA MET A 48 3.18 2.20 -0.93
C MET A 48 3.78 2.88 0.30
N TRP A 49 4.09 2.12 1.36
CA TRP A 49 4.80 2.63 2.53
C TRP A 49 6.17 3.21 2.15
N LEU A 50 6.94 2.50 1.31
CA LEU A 50 8.22 3.00 0.77
C LEU A 50 8.04 4.30 -0.04
N HIS A 51 6.94 4.46 -0.78
CA HIS A 51 6.65 5.71 -1.50
C HIS A 51 6.44 6.88 -0.54
N ILE A 52 5.72 6.66 0.56
CA ILE A 52 5.41 7.69 1.55
C ILE A 52 6.67 8.09 2.34
N VAL A 53 7.35 7.11 2.94
CA VAL A 53 8.57 7.38 3.74
C VAL A 53 9.69 7.90 2.86
N GLY A 54 9.90 7.28 1.69
CA GLY A 54 10.89 7.76 0.72
C GLY A 54 10.58 9.15 0.19
N GLY A 55 9.30 9.51 0.06
CA GLY A 55 8.86 10.85 -0.34
C GLY A 55 9.25 11.92 0.68
N ALA A 56 9.12 11.62 1.98
CA ALA A 56 9.60 12.49 3.06
C ALA A 56 11.12 12.67 3.00
N LEU A 57 11.85 11.58 2.77
CA LEU A 57 13.32 11.54 2.72
C LEU A 57 13.92 11.87 1.34
N ARG A 58 13.10 12.30 0.37
CA ARG A 58 13.50 12.41 -1.05
C ARG A 58 14.77 13.22 -1.29
N GLY A 59 14.99 14.31 -0.53
CA GLY A 59 16.18 15.14 -0.68
C GLY A 59 17.48 14.41 -0.33
N TRP A 60 17.42 13.57 0.70
CA TRP A 60 18.56 12.75 1.12
C TRP A 60 18.70 11.49 0.25
N LEU A 61 17.60 10.78 -0.03
CA LEU A 61 17.61 9.57 -0.88
C LEU A 61 18.06 9.84 -2.31
N GLY A 62 17.73 11.01 -2.86
CA GLY A 62 18.10 11.41 -4.22
C GLY A 62 19.60 11.48 -4.48
N GLN A 63 20.42 11.52 -3.42
CA GLN A 63 21.89 11.46 -3.52
C GLN A 63 22.41 10.05 -3.83
N TYR A 64 21.59 9.01 -3.60
CA TYR A 64 22.02 7.61 -3.67
C TYR A 64 21.21 6.78 -4.67
N ILE A 65 19.94 7.14 -4.89
CA ILE A 65 19.02 6.43 -5.76
C ILE A 65 18.16 7.40 -6.57
N ASP A 66 17.77 6.98 -7.76
CA ASP A 66 16.74 7.66 -8.55
C ASP A 66 15.35 7.32 -7.98
N PHE A 67 14.96 8.07 -6.95
CA PHE A 67 13.69 7.86 -6.25
C PHE A 67 12.48 8.07 -7.16
N ASP A 68 12.55 9.01 -8.10
CA ASP A 68 11.44 9.27 -9.03
C ASP A 68 11.24 8.10 -9.99
N LYS A 69 12.32 7.50 -10.51
CA LYS A 69 12.26 6.27 -11.31
C LYS A 69 11.76 5.08 -10.49
N PHE A 70 12.19 4.95 -9.23
CA PHE A 70 11.65 3.92 -8.33
C PHE A 70 10.14 4.06 -8.17
N VAL A 71 9.63 5.24 -7.81
CA VAL A 71 8.17 5.48 -7.68
C VAL A 71 7.47 5.28 -9.02
N ALA A 72 8.03 5.76 -10.14
CA ALA A 72 7.43 5.60 -11.47
C ALA A 72 7.22 4.13 -11.84
N SER A 73 8.26 3.30 -11.68
CA SER A 73 8.23 1.87 -12.00
C SER A 73 7.37 1.06 -11.03
N SER A 74 7.50 1.32 -9.72
CA SER A 74 6.80 0.54 -8.71
C SER A 74 5.32 0.95 -8.54
N SER A 75 4.88 2.15 -8.94
CA SER A 75 3.44 2.48 -8.97
C SER A 75 2.64 1.55 -9.88
N ALA A 76 3.19 1.18 -11.05
CA ALA A 76 2.51 0.26 -11.97
C ALA A 76 2.32 -1.12 -11.33
N LEU A 77 3.35 -1.62 -10.62
CA LEU A 77 3.26 -2.85 -9.86
C LEU A 77 2.22 -2.75 -8.74
N VAL A 78 2.21 -1.66 -7.97
CA VAL A 78 1.19 -1.42 -6.93
C VAL A 78 -0.21 -1.47 -7.50
N LEU A 79 -0.48 -0.81 -8.64
CA LEU A 79 -1.79 -0.85 -9.28
C LEU A 79 -2.22 -2.26 -9.64
N VAL A 80 -1.31 -3.04 -10.24
CA VAL A 80 -1.58 -4.46 -10.58
C VAL A 80 -1.92 -5.25 -9.32
N LEU A 81 -1.14 -5.11 -8.25
CA LEU A 81 -1.37 -5.81 -6.99
C LEU A 81 -2.70 -5.39 -6.32
N LEU A 82 -3.03 -4.10 -6.35
CA LEU A 82 -4.29 -3.57 -5.81
C LEU A 82 -5.53 -4.05 -6.58
N ILE A 83 -5.41 -4.32 -7.88
CA ILE A 83 -6.49 -4.91 -8.69
C ILE A 83 -6.57 -6.42 -8.42
N LEU A 84 -5.42 -7.10 -8.45
CA LEU A 84 -5.36 -8.55 -8.30
C LEU A 84 -5.77 -9.00 -6.89
N HIS A 85 -5.46 -8.25 -5.84
CA HIS A 85 -5.79 -8.61 -4.46
C HIS A 85 -7.30 -8.90 -4.24
N PRO A 86 -8.23 -7.95 -4.48
CA PRO A 86 -9.66 -8.23 -4.39
C PRO A 86 -10.14 -9.17 -5.49
N ALA A 87 -9.53 -9.15 -6.69
CA ALA A 87 -9.91 -10.06 -7.77
C ALA A 87 -9.64 -11.53 -7.39
N LEU A 88 -8.50 -11.84 -6.76
CA LEU A 88 -8.20 -13.19 -6.25
C LEU A 88 -9.21 -13.61 -5.18
N LEU A 89 -9.59 -12.72 -4.27
CA LEU A 89 -10.63 -13.03 -3.28
C LEU A 89 -11.95 -13.41 -3.96
N LEU A 90 -12.40 -12.61 -4.94
CA LEU A 90 -13.65 -12.88 -5.68
C LEU A 90 -13.56 -14.15 -6.54
N LEU A 91 -12.40 -14.42 -7.15
CA LEU A 91 -12.14 -15.65 -7.90
C LEU A 91 -12.14 -16.89 -6.99
N GLY A 92 -11.58 -16.78 -5.79
CA GLY A 92 -11.59 -17.84 -4.79
C GLY A 92 -13.01 -18.18 -4.32
N ILE A 93 -13.87 -17.15 -4.15
CA ILE A 93 -15.30 -17.33 -3.85
C ILE A 93 -16.04 -17.97 -5.03
N GLY A 94 -15.64 -17.63 -6.26
CA GLY A 94 -16.20 -18.18 -7.48
C GLY A 94 -17.38 -17.36 -8.01
N LYS A 95 -18.61 -17.83 -7.79
CA LYS A 95 -19.79 -17.30 -8.50
C LYS A 95 -20.15 -15.87 -8.04
N PRO A 96 -20.52 -14.95 -8.95
CA PRO A 96 -20.94 -13.59 -8.58
C PRO A 96 -22.09 -13.53 -7.58
N SER A 97 -23.02 -14.49 -7.62
CA SER A 97 -24.12 -14.61 -6.65
C SER A 97 -23.65 -14.84 -5.20
N GLN A 98 -22.39 -15.22 -5.00
CA GLN A 98 -21.78 -15.49 -3.69
C GLN A 98 -20.83 -14.37 -3.23
N TRP A 99 -20.58 -13.34 -4.03
CA TRP A 99 -19.65 -12.25 -3.64
C TRP A 99 -20.11 -11.49 -2.39
N GLY A 100 -21.42 -11.49 -2.09
CA GLY A 100 -21.97 -10.95 -0.85
C GLY A 100 -21.45 -11.64 0.42
N LEU A 101 -20.87 -12.84 0.32
CA LEU A 101 -20.27 -13.53 1.46
C LEU A 101 -19.09 -12.76 2.06
N VAL A 102 -18.38 -11.95 1.26
CA VAL A 102 -17.31 -11.07 1.74
C VAL A 102 -17.83 -10.15 2.85
N PHE A 103 -18.97 -9.48 2.61
CA PHE A 103 -19.59 -8.56 3.55
C PHE A 103 -20.31 -9.26 4.69
N ARG A 104 -20.79 -10.49 4.48
CA ARG A 104 -21.51 -11.26 5.51
C ARG A 104 -20.57 -11.79 6.60
N PHE A 105 -19.37 -12.20 6.24
CA PHE A 105 -18.42 -12.86 7.14
C PHE A 105 -17.29 -11.97 7.66
N ASN A 106 -17.26 -10.70 7.28
CA ASN A 106 -16.25 -9.73 7.72
C ASN A 106 -16.92 -8.43 8.13
N ASP A 107 -16.20 -7.54 8.82
CA ASP A 107 -16.73 -6.21 9.13
C ASP A 107 -16.90 -5.40 7.83
N ALA A 108 -18.16 -5.22 7.43
CA ALA A 108 -18.53 -4.49 6.22
C ALA A 108 -17.98 -3.06 6.19
N ARG A 109 -17.80 -2.40 7.34
CA ARG A 109 -17.24 -1.04 7.41
C ARG A 109 -15.79 -1.02 6.93
N LEU A 110 -14.99 -2.01 7.32
CA LEU A 110 -13.60 -2.13 6.90
C LEU A 110 -13.49 -2.50 5.42
N ILE A 111 -14.44 -3.24 4.86
CA ILE A 111 -14.50 -3.53 3.43
C ILE A 111 -14.83 -2.25 2.64
N TRP A 112 -15.82 -1.47 3.08
CA TRP A 112 -16.15 -0.19 2.45
C TRP A 112 -15.00 0.81 2.48
N ILE A 113 -14.27 0.89 3.61
CA ILE A 113 -13.05 1.69 3.72
C ILE A 113 -12.00 1.24 2.68
N ALA A 114 -11.81 -0.07 2.49
CA ALA A 114 -10.94 -0.60 1.46
C ALA A 114 -11.38 -0.21 0.04
N ILE A 115 -12.67 -0.28 -0.27
CA ILE A 115 -13.22 0.11 -1.58
C ILE A 115 -12.96 1.60 -1.84
N VAL A 116 -13.21 2.47 -0.85
CA VAL A 116 -12.92 3.91 -0.96
C VAL A 116 -11.42 4.13 -1.21
N ALA A 117 -10.56 3.46 -0.45
CA ALA A 117 -9.10 3.57 -0.64
C ALA A 117 -8.67 3.10 -2.04
N TRP A 118 -9.22 1.97 -2.50
CA TRP A 118 -8.96 1.41 -3.82
C TRP A 118 -9.34 2.39 -4.95
N LEU A 119 -10.51 3.03 -4.85
CA LEU A 119 -10.94 4.07 -5.79
C LEU A 119 -10.00 5.29 -5.76
N ILE A 120 -9.54 5.70 -4.57
CA ILE A 120 -8.55 6.78 -4.42
C ILE A 120 -7.25 6.42 -5.16
N PHE A 121 -6.75 5.19 -5.02
CA PHE A 121 -5.52 4.76 -5.69
C PHE A 121 -5.66 4.69 -7.21
N ILE A 122 -6.78 4.17 -7.71
CA ILE A 122 -7.07 4.19 -9.16
C ILE A 122 -7.13 5.63 -9.67
N ALA A 123 -7.85 6.51 -8.97
CA ALA A 123 -7.96 7.91 -9.35
C ALA A 123 -6.60 8.62 -9.33
N TYR A 124 -5.75 8.31 -8.34
CA TYR A 124 -4.37 8.82 -8.27
C TYR A 124 -3.55 8.41 -9.50
N ASP A 125 -3.59 7.15 -9.89
CA ASP A 125 -2.84 6.64 -11.03
C ASP A 125 -3.34 7.20 -12.37
N LEU A 126 -4.66 7.38 -12.51
CA LEU A 126 -5.24 8.09 -13.66
C LEU A 126 -4.79 9.56 -13.69
N ALA A 127 -4.84 10.25 -12.55
CA ALA A 127 -4.37 11.64 -12.44
C ALA A 127 -2.88 11.77 -12.78
N LYS A 128 -2.05 10.79 -12.37
CA LYS A 128 -0.62 10.75 -12.68
C LYS A 128 -0.38 10.69 -14.19
N ARG A 129 -1.15 9.89 -14.94
CA ARG A 129 -1.06 9.80 -16.42
C ARG A 129 -1.44 11.11 -17.10
N HIS A 130 -2.34 11.88 -16.49
CA HIS A 130 -2.78 13.17 -17.02
C HIS A 130 -2.10 14.37 -16.34
N LYS A 131 -1.00 14.16 -15.60
CA LYS A 131 -0.36 15.20 -14.80
C LYS A 131 0.06 16.44 -15.59
N ALA A 132 0.27 16.33 -16.91
CA ALA A 132 0.60 17.47 -17.78
C ALA A 132 -0.56 18.48 -17.97
N ARG A 133 -1.80 18.12 -17.62
CA ARG A 133 -2.93 19.07 -17.72
C ARG A 133 -2.92 20.04 -16.55
N GLU A 134 -3.26 21.31 -16.81
CA GLU A 134 -3.22 22.41 -15.84
C GLU A 134 -3.92 22.08 -14.52
N PHE A 135 -5.11 21.48 -14.58
CA PHE A 135 -5.86 21.06 -13.39
C PHE A 135 -5.03 20.15 -12.47
N PHE A 136 -4.37 19.14 -13.02
CA PHE A 136 -3.59 18.18 -12.24
C PHE A 136 -2.27 18.77 -11.74
N ILE A 137 -1.64 19.68 -12.49
CA ILE A 137 -0.48 20.44 -12.03
C ILE A 137 -0.86 21.27 -10.80
N LYS A 138 -1.92 22.07 -10.91
CA LYS A 138 -2.40 22.99 -9.86
C LYS A 138 -2.77 22.25 -8.57
N HIS A 139 -3.41 21.09 -8.68
CA HIS A 139 -3.92 20.34 -7.53
C HIS A 139 -3.05 19.14 -7.12
N TRP A 140 -1.85 18.98 -7.69
CA TRP A 140 -1.00 17.80 -7.45
C TRP A 140 -0.68 17.57 -5.96
N GLY A 141 -0.52 18.65 -5.18
CA GLY A 141 -0.31 18.56 -3.73
C GLY A 141 -1.47 17.87 -3.01
N ILE A 142 -2.71 18.25 -3.35
CA ILE A 142 -3.94 17.69 -2.77
C ILE A 142 -4.12 16.24 -3.21
N ILE A 143 -3.89 15.94 -4.49
CA ILE A 143 -3.98 14.57 -5.03
C ILE A 143 -3.05 13.62 -4.28
N LYS A 144 -1.80 14.04 -4.03
CA LYS A 144 -0.88 13.24 -3.22
C LYS A 144 -1.34 13.09 -1.77
N LEU A 145 -1.89 14.15 -1.17
CA LEU A 145 -2.42 14.09 0.20
C LEU A 145 -3.58 13.09 0.29
N VAL A 146 -4.54 13.15 -0.64
CA VAL A 146 -5.68 12.22 -0.71
C VAL A 146 -5.20 10.78 -0.89
N SER A 147 -4.22 10.54 -1.77
CA SER A 147 -3.61 9.21 -1.90
C SER A 147 -2.91 8.74 -0.62
N THR A 148 -2.25 9.65 0.10
CA THR A 148 -1.66 9.35 1.42
C THR A 148 -2.73 9.01 2.46
N LEU A 149 -3.88 9.69 2.44
CA LEU A 149 -5.03 9.31 3.28
C LEU A 149 -5.58 7.94 2.88
N GLY A 150 -5.64 7.63 1.57
CA GLY A 150 -5.98 6.31 1.07
C GLY A 150 -5.07 5.21 1.62
N PHE A 151 -3.78 5.49 1.82
CA PHE A 151 -2.86 4.54 2.47
C PHE A 151 -3.27 4.25 3.92
N PHE A 152 -3.64 5.28 4.69
CA PHE A 152 -4.12 5.07 6.07
C PHE A 152 -5.46 4.32 6.12
N LEU A 153 -6.32 4.48 5.12
CA LEU A 153 -7.53 3.66 4.98
C LEU A 153 -7.18 2.18 4.74
N ILE A 154 -6.20 1.86 3.88
CA ILE A 154 -5.72 0.47 3.71
C ILE A 154 -5.02 -0.04 4.97
N LEU A 155 -4.27 0.80 5.69
CA LEU A 155 -3.70 0.42 6.97
C LEU A 155 -4.79 -0.01 7.97
N ALA A 156 -5.85 0.78 8.11
CA ALA A 156 -6.97 0.44 8.98
C ALA A 156 -7.69 -0.84 8.52
N HIS A 157 -7.95 -0.97 7.22
CA HIS A 157 -8.52 -2.18 6.63
C HIS A 157 -7.68 -3.43 6.91
N SER A 158 -6.37 -3.37 6.66
CA SER A 158 -5.45 -4.49 6.83
C SER A 158 -5.29 -4.88 8.31
N LEU A 159 -5.12 -3.91 9.21
CA LEU A 159 -5.06 -4.18 10.65
C LEU A 159 -6.37 -4.76 11.22
N GLY A 160 -7.52 -4.44 10.63
CA GLY A 160 -8.82 -4.90 11.12
C GLY A 160 -9.32 -6.21 10.50
N LEU A 161 -8.91 -6.55 9.26
CA LEU A 161 -9.37 -7.77 8.57
C LEU A 161 -8.27 -8.78 8.24
N GLY A 162 -7.01 -8.34 8.15
CA GLY A 162 -5.90 -9.23 7.82
C GLY A 162 -5.66 -10.22 8.95
N ARG A 163 -6.03 -11.49 8.77
CA ARG A 163 -5.86 -12.55 9.79
C ARG A 163 -4.42 -12.62 10.30
N ASP A 164 -3.46 -12.58 9.38
CA ASP A 164 -2.01 -12.62 9.69
C ASP A 164 -1.52 -11.35 10.42
N LEU A 165 -2.33 -10.30 10.47
CA LEU A 165 -2.04 -9.01 11.12
C LEU A 165 -2.73 -8.87 12.47
N GLN A 166 -3.52 -9.87 12.90
CA GLN A 166 -4.21 -9.81 14.20
C GLN A 166 -3.26 -10.05 15.37
N GLU A 167 -2.18 -10.77 15.15
CA GLU A 167 -1.18 -11.10 16.18
C GLU A 167 0.20 -11.35 15.57
N GLY A 168 1.20 -11.62 16.43
CA GLY A 168 2.53 -12.02 15.98
C GLY A 168 3.39 -10.92 15.34
N PRO A 169 4.51 -11.31 14.68
CA PRO A 169 5.50 -10.37 14.17
C PRO A 169 4.95 -9.43 13.10
N LEU A 170 4.04 -9.91 12.25
CA LEU A 170 3.46 -9.09 11.18
C LEU A 170 2.67 -7.91 11.72
N ARG A 171 1.91 -8.09 12.81
CA ARG A 171 1.21 -6.98 13.48
C ARG A 171 2.19 -5.89 13.94
N VAL A 172 3.30 -6.28 14.56
CA VAL A 172 4.34 -5.34 15.02
C VAL A 172 4.95 -4.56 13.86
N ILE A 173 5.29 -5.25 12.78
CA ILE A 173 5.83 -4.61 11.58
C ILE A 173 4.81 -3.63 10.98
N TRP A 174 3.53 -4.02 10.92
CA TRP A 174 2.46 -3.15 10.42
C TRP A 174 2.29 -1.88 11.26
N MET A 175 2.41 -1.99 12.59
CA MET A 175 2.41 -0.82 13.47
C MET A 175 3.61 0.09 13.21
N ILE A 176 4.81 -0.46 13.01
CA ILE A 176 6.01 0.31 12.65
C ILE A 176 5.80 1.04 11.32
N TYR A 177 5.25 0.36 10.31
CA TYR A 177 4.94 0.96 9.02
C TYR A 177 3.90 2.07 9.14
N GLY A 178 2.84 1.85 9.93
CA GLY A 178 1.82 2.85 10.20
C GLY A 178 2.38 4.10 10.88
N ILE A 179 3.16 3.93 11.94
CA ILE A 179 3.77 5.04 12.71
C ILE A 179 4.74 5.83 11.83
N THR A 180 5.65 5.14 11.12
CA THR A 180 6.64 5.81 10.26
C THR A 180 5.99 6.50 9.07
N ALA A 181 4.92 5.95 8.49
CA ALA A 181 4.12 6.63 7.48
C ALA A 181 3.41 7.87 8.04
N ALA A 182 2.86 7.80 9.25
CA ALA A 182 2.24 8.95 9.91
C ALA A 182 3.26 10.09 10.13
N LEU A 183 4.43 9.77 10.66
CA LEU A 183 5.52 10.73 10.83
C LEU A 183 5.96 11.33 9.48
N ALA A 184 6.13 10.50 8.45
CA ALA A 184 6.48 10.94 7.11
C ALA A 184 5.42 11.86 6.48
N ALA A 185 4.14 11.55 6.69
CA ALA A 185 3.02 12.37 6.22
C ALA A 185 2.97 13.72 6.96
N ILE A 186 3.07 13.73 8.29
CA ILE A 186 3.11 14.95 9.11
C ILE A 186 4.28 15.84 8.68
N TYR A 187 5.46 15.26 8.52
CA TYR A 187 6.64 15.99 8.05
C TYR A 187 6.41 16.57 6.64
N THR A 188 5.89 15.78 5.70
CA THR A 188 5.74 16.18 4.29
C THR A 188 4.68 17.26 4.10
N TYR A 189 3.54 17.14 4.78
CA TYR A 189 2.38 18.00 4.55
C TYR A 189 2.20 19.11 5.60
N GLY A 190 2.74 18.92 6.80
CA GLY A 190 2.79 19.93 7.86
C GLY A 190 4.12 20.69 7.84
N VAL A 191 5.16 20.09 8.39
CA VAL A 191 6.45 20.76 8.70
C VAL A 191 7.12 21.32 7.45
N LYS A 192 7.38 20.48 6.44
CA LYS A 192 8.09 20.87 5.22
C LYS A 192 7.34 21.93 4.40
N ARG A 193 6.00 21.97 4.50
CA ARG A 193 5.18 22.98 3.84
C ARG A 193 5.30 24.33 4.53
N ILE A 194 5.41 24.35 5.85
CA ILE A 194 5.64 25.56 6.64
C ILE A 194 7.04 26.11 6.37
N LEU A 195 8.07 25.25 6.43
CA LEU A 195 9.47 25.63 6.21
C LEU A 195 9.81 26.10 4.78
N ARG A 196 8.91 25.89 3.81
CA ARG A 196 9.07 26.34 2.40
C ARG A 196 8.26 27.59 2.07
N LYS A 197 7.53 28.15 3.04
CA LYS A 197 6.77 29.40 2.89
C LYS A 197 7.58 30.64 3.28
N GLU A 198 8.87 30.46 3.55
CA GLU A 198 9.91 31.50 3.53
C GLU A 198 10.74 31.35 2.24
#